data_AF-A0AAV7SFT2-F1
#
_entry.id   AF-A0AAV7SFT2-F1
#
_cell.length_a   1.000
_cell.length_b   1.000
_cell.length_c   1.000
_cell.angle_alpha   90.00
_cell.angle_beta   90.00
_cell.angle_gamma   90.00
#
_symmetry.space_group_name_H-M   'P 1'
#
loop_
_entity.id
_entity.type
_entity.pdbx_description
1 polymer ?
#
loop_
_entity_poly.entity_id
_entity_poly.type
_entity_poly.pdbx_seq_one_letter_code
_entity_poly.pdbx_strand_id
1 'polypeptide(L)'
;MLSTVIMERFPEQGPALWKYNRVIYEEYTRNGGTGWLNYDREFRQKMEQAPEMAWDCREIELWVHTLARILNGYPRPVEQELLFRGFSKGFRSPAVTRGANNLRSAREAPGVVQEKLEKELQLGRVAGPFTQPPLPNFIVSSLGIVPKKDQGKYRMVHYLSYPKGSSVNDYLEEGTCSVCYASFDEAVDLVRAAGKGALMAKADIESAFRLLPVHLLGMQWAGQYFYDKCMPMGCAVSCSLFKTFACFLEWAQKNNPQGAHSTI
;
A
#
# COMPACT_ATOMS: atom_id res chain seq x y z
N MET A 1 -14.94 -19.53 18.80
CA MET A 1 -14.74 -19.45 20.26
C MET A 1 -13.94 -18.19 20.64
N LEU A 2 -12.73 -17.97 20.08
CA LEU A 2 -11.95 -16.74 20.35
C LEU A 2 -12.62 -15.45 19.82
N SER A 3 -13.25 -15.50 18.63
CA SER A 3 -13.99 -14.35 18.06
C SER A 3 -15.12 -13.87 18.95
N THR A 4 -15.91 -14.81 19.46
CA THR A 4 -17.04 -14.54 20.34
C THR A 4 -16.59 -13.86 21.64
N VAL A 5 -15.52 -14.37 22.27
CA VAL A 5 -14.97 -13.81 23.51
C VAL A 5 -14.40 -12.39 23.31
N ILE A 6 -13.71 -12.13 22.19
CA ILE A 6 -13.17 -10.79 21.88
C ILE A 6 -14.31 -9.80 21.64
N MET A 7 -15.33 -10.21 20.88
CA MET A 7 -16.49 -9.36 20.55
C MET A 7 -17.34 -9.05 21.78
N GLU A 8 -17.49 -9.99 22.72
CA GLU A 8 -18.23 -9.77 23.97
C GLU A 8 -17.47 -8.86 24.95
N ARG A 9 -16.14 -9.01 25.03
CA ARG A 9 -15.33 -8.28 26.02
C ARG A 9 -14.93 -6.87 25.56
N PHE A 10 -14.82 -6.65 24.26
CA PHE A 10 -14.43 -5.37 23.67
C PHE A 10 -15.38 -5.02 22.50
N PRO A 11 -16.68 -4.76 22.74
CA PRO A 11 -17.66 -4.63 21.67
C PRO A 11 -17.34 -3.51 20.67
N GLU A 12 -16.75 -2.40 21.10
CA GLU A 12 -16.37 -1.28 20.22
C GLU A 12 -15.10 -1.55 19.39
N GLN A 13 -14.15 -2.34 19.91
CA GLN A 13 -12.87 -2.64 19.25
C GLN A 13 -12.82 -4.05 18.67
N GLY A 14 -13.82 -4.88 18.94
CA GLY A 14 -13.85 -6.32 18.70
C GLY A 14 -13.59 -6.70 17.25
N PRO A 15 -14.23 -6.05 16.25
CA PRO A 15 -13.94 -6.30 14.84
C PRO A 15 -12.48 -6.03 14.47
N ALA A 16 -11.89 -4.97 15.04
CA ALA A 16 -10.52 -4.56 14.74
C ALA A 16 -9.51 -5.50 15.42
N LEU A 17 -9.73 -5.82 16.70
CA LEU A 17 -8.96 -6.81 17.46
C LEU A 17 -9.02 -8.20 16.84
N TRP A 18 -10.17 -8.59 16.26
CA TRP A 18 -10.30 -9.86 15.56
C TRP A 18 -9.42 -9.93 14.32
N LYS A 19 -9.42 -8.86 13.49
CA LYS A 19 -8.54 -8.78 12.32
C LYS A 19 -7.06 -8.82 12.72
N TYR A 20 -6.68 -8.10 13.78
CA TYR A 20 -5.33 -8.15 14.34
C TYR A 20 -4.91 -9.56 14.77
N ASN A 21 -5.73 -10.22 15.60
CA ASN A 21 -5.46 -11.58 16.07
C ASN A 21 -5.37 -12.57 14.91
N ARG A 22 -6.17 -12.38 13.86
CA ARG A 22 -6.08 -13.18 12.65
C ARG A 22 -4.73 -13.00 11.94
N VAL A 23 -4.19 -11.78 11.86
CA VAL A 23 -2.84 -11.54 11.31
C VAL A 23 -1.78 -12.28 12.14
N ILE A 24 -1.81 -12.14 13.47
CA ILE A 24 -0.87 -12.84 14.37
C ILE A 24 -0.95 -14.37 14.19
N TYR A 25 -2.17 -14.90 14.15
CA TYR A 25 -2.40 -16.34 13.96
C TYR A 25 -1.91 -16.81 12.59
N GLU A 26 -2.22 -16.08 11.52
CA GLU A 26 -1.72 -16.39 10.18
C GLU A 26 -0.17 -16.36 10.14
N GLU A 27 0.46 -15.37 10.76
CA GLU A 27 1.93 -15.31 10.86
C GLU A 27 2.53 -16.49 11.61
N TYR A 28 1.94 -16.86 12.76
CA TYR A 28 2.38 -18.03 13.53
C TYR A 28 2.25 -19.32 12.72
N THR A 29 1.08 -19.54 12.11
CA THR A 29 0.81 -20.75 11.32
C THR A 29 1.67 -20.84 10.06
N ARG A 30 1.93 -19.72 9.37
CA ARG A 30 2.69 -19.71 8.11
C ARG A 30 4.20 -19.82 8.30
N ASN A 31 4.73 -19.09 9.29
CA ASN A 31 6.17 -18.91 9.41
C ASN A 31 6.78 -19.71 10.58
N GLY A 32 5.95 -20.19 11.52
CA GLY A 32 6.43 -20.77 12.77
C GLY A 32 7.32 -19.82 13.57
N GLY A 33 7.98 -20.35 14.61
CA GLY A 33 8.97 -19.60 15.39
C GLY A 33 8.40 -18.37 16.13
N THR A 34 9.23 -17.34 16.29
CA THR A 34 8.91 -16.10 17.05
C THR A 34 8.63 -14.88 16.16
N GLY A 35 8.51 -15.06 14.84
CA GLY A 35 8.29 -13.96 13.90
C GLY A 35 6.99 -13.18 14.16
N TRP A 36 5.92 -13.89 14.53
CA TRP A 36 4.64 -13.31 14.95
C TRP A 36 4.76 -12.54 16.27
N LEU A 37 5.65 -12.97 17.19
CA LEU A 37 5.88 -12.32 18.48
C LEU A 37 6.62 -11.00 18.29
N ASN A 38 7.58 -10.95 17.36
CA ASN A 38 8.25 -9.70 16.99
C ASN A 38 7.25 -8.71 16.36
N TYR A 39 6.38 -9.19 15.45
CA TYR A 39 5.28 -8.38 14.91
C TYR A 39 4.37 -7.84 16.03
N ASP A 40 3.89 -8.71 16.94
CA ASP A 40 2.99 -8.33 18.04
C ASP A 40 3.65 -7.27 18.95
N ARG A 41 4.93 -7.47 19.30
CA ARG A 41 5.69 -6.55 20.15
C ARG A 41 5.87 -5.18 19.50
N GLU A 42 6.34 -5.13 18.26
CA GLU A 42 6.57 -3.86 17.55
C GLU A 42 5.24 -3.13 17.29
N PHE A 43 4.18 -3.85 16.93
CA PHE A 43 2.85 -3.27 16.75
C PHE A 43 2.33 -2.63 18.03
N ARG A 44 2.42 -3.34 19.17
CA ARG A 44 1.97 -2.83 20.48
C ARG A 44 2.82 -1.67 20.97
N GLN A 45 4.13 -1.71 20.75
CA GLN A 45 5.02 -0.59 21.09
C GLN A 45 4.65 0.67 20.29
N LYS A 46 4.29 0.52 19.02
CA LYS A 46 3.78 1.63 18.19
C LYS A 46 2.41 2.13 18.67
N MET A 47 1.47 1.24 19.03
CA MET A 47 0.17 1.62 19.63
C MET A 47 0.35 2.43 20.92
N GLU A 48 1.36 2.09 21.73
CA GLU A 48 1.68 2.83 22.96
C GLU A 48 2.17 4.25 22.67
N GLN A 49 2.93 4.43 21.58
CA GLN A 49 3.41 5.73 21.12
C GLN A 49 2.37 6.54 20.34
N ALA A 50 1.37 5.87 19.75
CA ALA A 50 0.29 6.45 18.96
C ALA A 50 -1.08 5.85 19.38
N PRO A 51 -1.66 6.31 20.50
CA PRO A 51 -2.88 5.73 21.09
C PRO A 51 -4.11 5.79 20.17
N GLU A 52 -4.10 6.66 19.17
CA GLU A 52 -5.14 6.81 18.14
C GLU A 52 -5.09 5.72 17.05
N MET A 53 -4.03 4.91 17.01
CA MET A 53 -3.87 3.86 16.02
C MET A 53 -4.92 2.77 16.21
N ALA A 54 -5.59 2.37 15.12
CA ALA A 54 -6.62 1.33 15.16
C ALA A 54 -5.99 -0.07 15.13
N TRP A 55 -6.57 -1.03 15.85
CA TRP A 55 -6.09 -2.42 15.87
C TRP A 55 -6.11 -3.11 14.49
N ASP A 56 -6.98 -2.70 13.57
CA ASP A 56 -7.02 -3.23 12.20
C ASP A 56 -6.22 -2.40 11.20
N CYS A 57 -5.43 -1.44 11.66
CA CYS A 57 -4.45 -0.80 10.79
C CYS A 57 -3.46 -1.87 10.31
N ARG A 58 -3.27 -1.97 9.00
CA ARG A 58 -2.16 -2.76 8.46
C ARG A 58 -0.92 -1.90 8.54
N GLU A 59 -0.08 -2.22 9.51
CA GLU A 59 1.26 -1.65 9.57
C GLU A 59 2.08 -2.20 8.39
N ILE A 60 2.34 -1.31 7.42
CA ILE A 60 2.98 -1.67 6.15
C ILE A 60 4.40 -2.18 6.38
N GLU A 61 5.16 -1.57 7.30
CA GLU A 61 6.52 -1.99 7.61
C GLU A 61 6.52 -3.42 8.15
N LEU A 62 5.61 -3.76 9.06
CA LEU A 62 5.54 -5.10 9.63
C LEU A 62 5.12 -6.16 8.61
N TRP A 63 4.16 -5.85 7.73
CA TRP A 63 3.77 -6.76 6.64
C TRP A 63 4.92 -6.97 5.63
N VAL A 64 5.66 -5.90 5.35
CA VAL A 64 6.84 -5.92 4.51
C VAL A 64 7.94 -6.83 5.11
N HIS A 65 8.15 -6.82 6.42
CA HIS A 65 9.11 -7.71 7.07
C HIS A 65 8.78 -9.19 6.85
N THR A 66 7.50 -9.57 6.91
CA THR A 66 7.09 -10.95 6.61
C THR A 66 7.37 -11.30 5.16
N LEU A 67 6.97 -10.44 4.23
CA LEU A 67 7.19 -10.68 2.81
C LEU A 67 8.67 -10.76 2.44
N ALA A 68 9.51 -9.94 3.09
CA ALA A 68 10.96 -9.96 2.87
C ALA A 68 11.59 -11.33 3.17
N ARG A 69 11.05 -12.10 4.13
CA ARG A 69 11.53 -13.47 4.39
C ARG A 69 11.20 -14.41 3.24
N ILE A 70 9.97 -14.35 2.74
CA ILE A 70 9.51 -15.17 1.61
C ILE A 70 10.27 -14.79 0.33
N LEU A 71 10.55 -13.49 0.17
CA LEU A 71 11.25 -12.92 -0.97
C LEU A 71 12.64 -13.53 -1.17
N ASN A 72 13.33 -13.98 -0.13
CA ASN A 72 14.64 -14.66 -0.25
C ASN A 72 14.63 -15.90 -1.15
N GLY A 73 13.48 -16.58 -1.29
CA GLY A 73 13.35 -17.74 -2.18
C GLY A 73 12.97 -17.39 -3.63
N TYR A 74 12.68 -16.13 -3.94
CA TYR A 74 12.13 -15.74 -5.25
C TYR A 74 13.18 -15.92 -6.36
N PRO A 75 12.92 -16.72 -7.42
CA PRO A 75 13.93 -17.16 -8.38
C PRO A 75 14.28 -16.10 -9.45
N ARG A 76 13.93 -14.83 -9.22
CA ARG A 76 14.20 -13.72 -10.15
C ARG A 76 15.04 -12.66 -9.43
N PRO A 77 16.38 -12.74 -9.49
CA PRO A 77 17.26 -11.95 -8.61
C PRO A 77 17.14 -10.44 -8.82
N VAL A 78 16.89 -9.97 -10.04
CA VAL A 78 16.71 -8.54 -10.34
C VAL A 78 15.42 -8.01 -9.68
N GLU A 79 14.31 -8.73 -9.86
CA GLU A 79 13.02 -8.38 -9.27
C GLU A 79 13.06 -8.54 -7.73
N GLN A 80 13.76 -9.55 -7.23
CA GLN A 80 13.97 -9.80 -5.81
C GLN A 80 14.69 -8.62 -5.14
N GLU A 81 15.81 -8.18 -5.70
CA GLU A 81 16.58 -7.04 -5.17
C GLU A 81 15.76 -5.75 -5.24
N LEU A 82 15.01 -5.53 -6.33
CA LEU A 82 14.12 -4.38 -6.48
C LEU A 82 13.05 -4.34 -5.39
N LEU A 83 12.36 -5.45 -5.16
CA LEU A 83 11.33 -5.57 -4.12
C LEU A 83 11.96 -5.42 -2.73
N PHE A 84 13.09 -6.07 -2.46
CA PHE A 84 13.77 -6.00 -1.16
C PHE A 84 14.18 -4.57 -0.81
N ARG A 85 14.78 -3.85 -1.77
CA ARG A 85 15.13 -2.43 -1.59
C ARG A 85 13.89 -1.56 -1.39
N GLY A 86 12.86 -1.76 -2.20
CA GLY A 86 11.62 -0.99 -2.11
C GLY A 86 10.92 -1.19 -0.77
N PHE A 87 10.85 -2.43 -0.31
CA PHE A 87 10.36 -2.82 1.01
C PHE A 87 11.15 -2.19 2.15
N SER A 88 12.49 -2.23 2.07
CA SER A 88 13.34 -1.78 3.18
C SER A 88 13.53 -0.26 3.25
N LYS A 89 13.49 0.42 2.09
CA LYS A 89 13.91 1.84 1.98
C LYS A 89 12.89 2.72 1.26
N GLY A 90 11.74 2.16 0.86
CA GLY A 90 10.79 2.79 -0.04
C GLY A 90 11.25 2.81 -1.50
N PHE A 91 10.29 2.78 -2.41
CA PHE A 91 10.56 3.12 -3.81
C PHE A 91 10.82 4.63 -3.90
N ARG A 92 12.01 5.01 -4.41
CA ARG A 92 12.51 6.40 -4.33
C ARG A 92 11.84 7.31 -5.36
N SER A 93 11.63 8.56 -4.97
CA SER A 93 11.52 9.69 -5.89
C SER A 93 12.91 10.36 -6.12
N PRO A 94 13.08 11.14 -7.18
CA PRO A 94 14.24 12.02 -7.40
C PRO A 94 14.55 12.95 -6.21
N ALA A 95 15.84 13.31 -6.09
CA ALA A 95 16.39 14.18 -5.03
C ALA A 95 16.35 15.67 -5.41
N VAL A 96 15.16 16.26 -5.53
CA VAL A 96 14.97 17.69 -5.82
C VAL A 96 13.98 18.28 -4.81
N THR A 97 14.26 19.44 -4.23
CA THR A 97 13.25 20.16 -3.42
C THR A 97 12.40 21.03 -4.32
N ARG A 98 11.06 20.92 -4.25
CA ARG A 98 10.16 21.78 -5.04
C ARG A 98 8.81 21.97 -4.36
N GLY A 99 8.26 23.18 -4.44
CA GLY A 99 6.87 23.50 -4.10
C GLY A 99 5.96 23.54 -5.32
N ALA A 100 4.73 23.04 -5.22
CA ALA A 100 3.70 23.24 -6.22
C ALA A 100 2.40 23.74 -5.57
N ASN A 101 1.75 24.71 -6.21
CA ASN A 101 0.46 25.22 -5.74
C ASN A 101 -0.64 24.18 -5.97
N ASN A 102 -1.56 24.05 -5.02
CA ASN A 102 -2.74 23.20 -5.19
C ASN A 102 -3.64 23.72 -6.31
N LEU A 103 -4.28 22.79 -7.03
CA LEU A 103 -5.16 23.13 -8.13
C LEU A 103 -6.38 23.90 -7.63
N ARG A 104 -7.00 24.67 -8.55
CA ARG A 104 -8.23 25.42 -8.27
C ARG A 104 -9.31 24.54 -7.64
N SER A 105 -9.50 23.31 -8.13
CA SER A 105 -10.51 22.39 -7.59
C SER A 105 -10.28 21.99 -6.13
N ALA A 106 -9.02 21.88 -5.68
CA ALA A 106 -8.74 21.65 -4.26
C ALA A 106 -9.01 22.91 -3.43
N ARG A 107 -8.62 24.09 -3.93
CA ARG A 107 -8.85 25.38 -3.24
C ARG A 107 -10.34 25.72 -3.09
N GLU A 108 -11.16 25.33 -4.06
CA GLU A 108 -12.61 25.56 -4.05
C GLU A 108 -13.39 24.54 -3.22
N ALA A 109 -12.78 23.41 -2.83
CA ALA A 109 -13.39 22.37 -2.02
C ALA A 109 -12.54 22.00 -0.79
N PRO A 110 -12.20 22.96 0.09
CA PRO A 110 -11.23 22.73 1.15
C PRO A 110 -11.68 21.69 2.18
N GLY A 111 -12.98 21.65 2.50
CA GLY A 111 -13.54 20.64 3.41
C GLY A 111 -13.41 19.21 2.89
N VAL A 112 -13.53 19.02 1.57
CA VAL A 112 -13.36 17.70 0.94
C VAL A 112 -11.90 17.24 1.00
N VAL A 113 -10.96 18.15 0.78
CA VAL A 113 -9.53 17.83 0.89
C VAL A 113 -9.19 17.44 2.32
N GLN A 114 -9.64 18.25 3.29
CA GLN A 114 -9.41 18.01 4.72
C GLN A 114 -9.95 16.63 5.15
N GLU A 115 -11.21 16.32 4.84
CA GLU A 115 -11.83 15.03 5.18
C GLU A 115 -11.06 13.84 4.55
N LYS A 116 -10.60 13.98 3.30
CA LYS A 116 -9.87 12.91 2.62
C LYS A 116 -8.47 12.73 3.18
N LEU A 117 -7.80 13.81 3.56
CA LEU A 117 -6.48 13.76 4.16
C LEU A 117 -6.52 13.16 5.56
N GLU A 118 -7.49 13.56 6.38
CA GLU A 118 -7.76 12.97 7.71
C GLU A 118 -8.00 11.46 7.62
N LYS A 119 -8.76 11.01 6.62
CA LYS A 119 -8.97 9.59 6.39
C LYS A 119 -7.67 8.85 6.03
N GLU A 120 -6.82 9.42 5.19
CA GLU A 120 -5.53 8.78 4.84
C GLU A 120 -4.53 8.80 6.01
N LEU A 121 -4.60 9.80 6.90
CA LEU A 121 -3.87 9.84 8.17
C LEU A 121 -4.33 8.73 9.12
N GLN A 122 -5.64 8.60 9.33
CA GLN A 122 -6.24 7.54 10.17
C GLN A 122 -5.90 6.14 9.68
N LEU A 123 -5.85 5.95 8.35
CA LEU A 123 -5.44 4.69 7.73
C LEU A 123 -3.93 4.45 7.77
N GLY A 124 -3.14 5.38 8.31
CA GLY A 124 -1.69 5.29 8.37
C GLY A 124 -1.02 5.27 6.99
N ARG A 125 -1.68 5.82 5.96
CA ARG A 125 -1.16 5.87 4.57
C ARG A 125 -0.41 7.15 4.28
N VAL A 126 -0.74 8.22 4.99
CA VAL A 126 -0.07 9.51 4.95
C VAL A 126 0.55 9.78 6.32
N ALA A 127 1.67 10.51 6.35
CA ALA A 127 2.28 11.03 7.56
C ALA A 127 2.23 12.56 7.54
N GLY A 128 2.05 13.14 8.73
CA GLY A 128 1.87 14.56 8.97
C GLY A 128 0.74 14.79 9.98
N PRO A 129 0.32 16.05 10.18
CA PRO A 129 0.93 17.23 9.61
C PRO A 129 2.32 17.56 10.20
N PHE A 130 3.17 18.17 9.39
CA PHE A 130 4.44 18.76 9.84
C PHE A 130 4.45 20.27 9.58
N THR A 131 5.07 21.03 10.47
CA THR A 131 5.23 22.49 10.33
C THR A 131 6.34 22.88 9.35
N GLN A 132 7.24 21.95 9.07
CA GLN A 132 8.35 22.09 8.12
C GLN A 132 8.52 20.79 7.32
N PRO A 133 9.17 20.82 6.15
CA PRO A 133 9.45 19.60 5.39
C PRO A 133 10.19 18.56 6.26
N PRO A 134 9.63 17.36 6.45
CA PRO A 134 10.17 16.39 7.41
C PRO A 134 11.42 15.66 6.92
N LEU A 135 11.75 15.77 5.63
CA LEU A 135 12.86 15.07 4.98
C LEU A 135 13.65 16.03 4.07
N PRO A 136 14.96 15.82 3.86
CA PRO A 136 15.70 16.54 2.84
C PRO A 136 15.18 16.18 1.44
N ASN A 137 15.33 17.12 0.48
CA ASN A 137 14.87 16.93 -0.90
C ASN A 137 13.36 16.65 -1.03
N PHE A 138 12.55 17.34 -0.23
CA PHE A 138 11.10 17.14 -0.18
C PHE A 138 10.41 17.74 -1.41
N ILE A 139 9.78 16.89 -2.22
CA ILE A 139 8.95 17.33 -3.35
C ILE A 139 7.52 17.47 -2.86
N VAL A 140 6.95 18.66 -3.03
CA VAL A 140 5.53 18.93 -2.86
C VAL A 140 4.86 18.91 -4.22
N SER A 141 3.98 17.94 -4.43
CA SER A 141 3.10 17.86 -5.59
C SER A 141 1.72 18.44 -5.29
N SER A 142 1.08 19.02 -6.32
CA SER A 142 -0.23 19.66 -6.18
C SER A 142 -1.31 18.64 -5.81
N LEU A 143 -2.23 19.04 -4.94
CA LEU A 143 -3.51 18.36 -4.73
C LEU A 143 -4.58 18.94 -5.64
N GLY A 144 -5.48 18.07 -6.09
CA GLY A 144 -6.71 18.44 -6.79
C GLY A 144 -7.87 17.54 -6.40
N ILE A 145 -9.08 18.03 -6.65
CA ILE A 145 -10.32 17.29 -6.42
C ILE A 145 -10.99 16.98 -7.76
N VAL A 146 -11.44 15.73 -7.91
CA VAL A 146 -12.19 15.24 -9.07
C VAL A 146 -13.50 14.58 -8.60
N PRO A 147 -14.67 15.00 -9.09
CA PRO A 147 -15.94 14.36 -8.74
C PRO A 147 -16.00 12.91 -9.26
N LYS A 148 -16.61 12.02 -8.49
CA LYS A 148 -17.00 10.68 -8.95
C LYS A 148 -18.33 10.77 -9.71
N LYS A 149 -18.72 9.67 -10.37
CA LYS A 149 -20.05 9.54 -11.00
C LYS A 149 -21.19 9.71 -10.00
N ASP A 150 -20.99 9.22 -8.78
CA ASP A 150 -21.94 9.41 -7.68
C ASP A 150 -21.92 10.87 -7.20
N GLN A 151 -23.10 11.48 -7.07
CA GLN A 151 -23.23 12.84 -6.56
C GLN A 151 -22.64 12.96 -5.15
N GLY A 152 -21.94 14.08 -4.89
CA GLY A 152 -21.34 14.38 -3.59
C GLY A 152 -20.09 13.57 -3.23
N LYS A 153 -19.66 12.61 -4.07
CA LYS A 153 -18.42 11.85 -3.83
C LYS A 153 -17.28 12.40 -4.66
N TYR A 154 -16.12 12.54 -4.03
CA TYR A 154 -14.92 13.09 -4.66
C TYR A 154 -13.72 12.17 -4.52
N ARG A 155 -12.77 12.30 -5.45
CA ARG A 155 -11.42 11.74 -5.40
C ARG A 155 -10.46 12.89 -5.16
N MET A 156 -9.61 12.72 -4.15
CA MET A 156 -8.40 13.53 -4.03
C MET A 156 -7.35 12.93 -4.97
N VAL A 157 -6.73 13.79 -5.78
CA VAL A 157 -5.69 13.41 -6.73
C VAL A 157 -4.40 14.11 -6.35
N HIS A 158 -3.36 13.31 -6.16
CA HIS A 158 -2.00 13.77 -5.96
C HIS A 158 -1.33 13.89 -7.35
N TYR A 159 -1.11 15.11 -7.85
CA TYR A 159 -0.65 15.35 -9.23
C TYR A 159 0.86 15.12 -9.36
N LEU A 160 1.25 13.86 -9.56
CA LEU A 160 2.64 13.44 -9.72
C LEU A 160 3.21 13.67 -11.13
N SER A 161 2.36 13.98 -12.12
CA SER A 161 2.77 14.32 -13.50
C SER A 161 2.77 15.84 -13.77
N TYR A 162 2.64 16.67 -12.74
CA TYR A 162 2.58 18.14 -12.89
C TYR A 162 3.66 18.87 -12.06
N PRO A 163 4.12 20.04 -12.54
CA PRO A 163 4.14 20.48 -13.94
C PRO A 163 4.99 19.57 -14.82
N LYS A 164 4.57 19.38 -16.08
CA LYS A 164 5.28 18.58 -17.07
C LYS A 164 6.70 19.10 -17.29
N GLY A 165 7.66 18.19 -17.44
CA GLY A 165 9.10 18.48 -17.57
C GLY A 165 9.84 18.70 -16.23
N SER A 166 9.14 18.66 -15.09
CA SER A 166 9.77 18.75 -13.77
C SER A 166 8.97 18.05 -12.66
N SER A 167 7.93 17.29 -13.00
CA SER A 167 7.09 16.55 -12.06
C SER A 167 7.81 15.32 -11.52
N VAL A 168 7.30 14.72 -10.44
CA VAL A 168 7.83 13.46 -9.88
C VAL A 168 8.02 12.40 -10.97
N ASN A 169 7.04 12.29 -11.88
CA ASN A 169 7.07 11.30 -12.94
C ASN A 169 8.08 11.63 -14.05
N ASP A 170 8.44 12.89 -14.27
CA ASP A 170 9.42 13.27 -15.30
C ASP A 170 10.86 12.86 -14.94
N TYR A 171 11.11 12.54 -13.68
CA TYR A 171 12.42 12.07 -13.21
C TYR A 171 12.51 10.55 -13.10
N LEU A 172 11.46 9.82 -13.47
CA LEU A 172 11.49 8.37 -13.54
C LEU A 172 12.01 7.95 -14.91
N GLU A 173 12.92 6.98 -14.94
CA GLU A 173 13.43 6.44 -16.20
C GLU A 173 12.31 5.69 -16.95
N GLU A 174 12.06 6.03 -18.21
CA GLU A 174 10.94 5.47 -18.99
C GLU A 174 10.94 3.93 -19.03
N GLY A 175 12.12 3.31 -19.09
CA GLY A 175 12.28 1.85 -19.07
C GLY A 175 11.77 1.18 -17.79
N THR A 176 11.76 1.89 -16.66
CA THR A 176 11.28 1.36 -15.37
C THR A 176 9.75 1.40 -15.25
N CYS A 177 9.07 2.22 -16.07
CA CYS A 177 7.62 2.41 -16.01
C CYS A 177 6.84 1.53 -17.00
N SER A 178 7.52 0.88 -17.94
CA SER A 178 6.90 0.01 -18.94
C SER A 178 6.42 -1.31 -18.32
N VAL A 179 5.24 -1.78 -18.74
CA VAL A 179 4.64 -3.03 -18.24
C VAL A 179 4.13 -3.87 -19.39
N CYS A 180 4.58 -5.12 -19.45
CA CYS A 180 3.99 -6.14 -20.31
C CYS A 180 2.95 -6.94 -19.50
N TYR A 181 1.69 -6.87 -19.92
CA TYR A 181 0.61 -7.68 -19.35
C TYR A 181 0.42 -8.96 -20.15
N ALA A 182 -0.14 -9.99 -19.48
CA ALA A 182 -0.60 -11.17 -20.17
C ALA A 182 -1.71 -10.79 -21.16
N SER A 183 -1.73 -11.44 -22.32
CA SER A 183 -2.74 -11.20 -23.35
C SER A 183 -4.08 -11.83 -22.97
N PHE A 184 -5.15 -11.40 -23.63
CA PHE A 184 -6.45 -12.03 -23.47
C PHE A 184 -6.43 -13.49 -23.95
N ASP A 185 -5.70 -13.77 -25.02
CA ASP A 185 -5.59 -15.12 -25.58
C ASP A 185 -4.88 -16.07 -24.61
N GLU A 186 -3.81 -15.62 -23.94
CA GLU A 186 -3.15 -16.38 -22.87
C GLU A 186 -4.12 -16.70 -21.73
N ALA A 187 -4.98 -15.73 -21.34
CA ALA A 187 -6.00 -15.97 -20.33
C ALA A 187 -7.05 -16.99 -20.78
N VAL A 188 -7.48 -16.94 -22.05
CA VAL A 188 -8.42 -17.92 -22.63
C VAL A 188 -7.80 -19.32 -22.66
N ASP A 189 -6.53 -19.43 -23.02
CA ASP A 189 -5.83 -20.71 -23.08
C ASP A 189 -5.68 -21.33 -21.68
N LEU A 190 -5.42 -20.52 -20.64
CA LEU A 190 -5.44 -20.98 -19.25
C LEU A 190 -6.81 -21.55 -18.84
N VAL A 191 -7.90 -20.88 -19.22
CA VAL A 191 -9.27 -21.35 -18.93
C VAL A 191 -9.59 -22.64 -19.68
N ARG A 192 -9.18 -22.73 -20.95
CA ARG A 192 -9.35 -23.94 -21.76
C ARG A 192 -8.58 -25.12 -21.19
N ALA A 193 -7.33 -24.90 -20.77
CA ALA A 193 -6.47 -25.91 -20.18
C ALA A 193 -7.02 -26.46 -18.84
N ALA A 194 -7.75 -25.65 -18.07
CA ALA A 194 -8.39 -26.09 -16.84
C ALA A 194 -9.50 -27.14 -17.07
N GLY A 195 -10.09 -27.16 -18.27
CA GLY A 195 -11.07 -28.17 -18.68
C GLY A 195 -12.50 -27.91 -18.20
N LYS A 196 -13.43 -28.72 -18.71
CA LYS A 196 -14.86 -28.60 -18.39
C LYS A 196 -15.11 -29.03 -16.94
N GLY A 197 -15.84 -28.20 -16.19
CA GLY A 197 -16.16 -28.46 -14.78
C GLY A 197 -15.13 -27.90 -13.80
N ALA A 198 -14.08 -27.21 -14.28
CA ALA A 198 -13.13 -26.51 -13.42
C ALA A 198 -13.82 -25.42 -12.59
N LEU A 199 -13.39 -25.28 -11.34
CA LEU A 199 -13.84 -24.22 -10.44
C LEU A 199 -12.89 -23.03 -10.55
N MET A 200 -13.45 -21.81 -10.55
CA MET A 200 -12.68 -20.57 -10.61
C MET A 200 -13.02 -19.70 -9.40
N ALA A 201 -11.97 -19.18 -8.75
CA ALA A 201 -12.09 -18.18 -7.70
C ALA A 201 -11.41 -16.87 -8.17
N LYS A 202 -12.05 -15.74 -7.86
CA LYS A 202 -11.48 -14.40 -8.07
C LYS A 202 -11.30 -13.72 -6.73
N ALA A 203 -10.09 -13.27 -6.44
CA ALA A 203 -9.80 -12.36 -5.34
C ALA A 203 -9.43 -10.99 -5.92
N ASP A 204 -9.98 -9.93 -5.32
CA ASP A 204 -9.64 -8.55 -5.64
C ASP A 204 -8.80 -7.96 -4.50
N ILE A 205 -7.66 -7.36 -4.83
CA ILE A 205 -6.80 -6.72 -3.83
C ILE A 205 -7.22 -5.27 -3.69
N GLU A 206 -7.98 -4.98 -2.65
CA GLU A 206 -8.39 -3.61 -2.34
C GLU A 206 -7.17 -2.71 -2.12
N SER A 207 -7.15 -1.56 -2.79
CA SER A 207 -6.07 -0.57 -2.66
C SER A 207 -4.67 -1.13 -2.95
N ALA A 208 -4.55 -2.06 -3.90
CA ALA A 208 -3.31 -2.71 -4.36
C ALA A 208 -2.01 -1.89 -4.25
N PHE A 209 -1.94 -0.68 -4.81
CA PHE A 209 -0.73 0.14 -4.76
C PHE A 209 -0.35 0.59 -3.35
N ARG A 210 -1.32 0.76 -2.46
CA ARG A 210 -1.10 1.14 -1.05
C ARG A 210 -0.40 0.04 -0.23
N LEU A 211 -0.21 -1.15 -0.80
CA LEU A 211 0.63 -2.21 -0.21
C LEU A 211 2.13 -1.96 -0.37
N LEU A 212 2.53 -1.11 -1.32
CA LEU A 212 3.93 -0.85 -1.62
C LEU A 212 4.39 0.42 -0.86
N PRO A 213 5.40 0.34 0.01
CA PRO A 213 5.91 1.52 0.71
C PRO A 213 6.58 2.49 -0.27
N VAL A 214 6.40 3.79 -0.06
CA VAL A 214 7.01 4.84 -0.89
C VAL A 214 7.60 5.91 0.01
N HIS A 215 8.71 6.50 -0.43
CA HIS A 215 9.37 7.58 0.30
C HIS A 215 9.38 8.83 -0.59
N LEU A 216 9.28 10.00 0.06
CA LEU A 216 9.49 11.34 -0.54
C LEU A 216 8.37 11.87 -1.49
N LEU A 217 7.18 11.28 -1.47
CA LEU A 217 6.01 11.85 -2.17
C LEU A 217 5.25 12.82 -1.26
N GLY A 218 5.70 14.07 -1.25
CA GLY A 218 5.16 15.12 -0.40
C GLY A 218 3.97 15.87 -1.01
N MET A 219 3.12 16.39 -0.14
CA MET A 219 2.01 17.28 -0.45
C MET A 219 1.91 18.36 0.64
N GLN A 220 1.32 19.50 0.30
CA GLN A 220 1.13 20.60 1.23
C GLN A 220 -0.33 21.02 1.25
N TRP A 221 -0.88 21.17 2.45
CA TRP A 221 -2.25 21.61 2.65
C TRP A 221 -2.33 22.55 3.87
N ALA A 222 -3.01 23.68 3.72
CA ALA A 222 -3.17 24.69 4.78
C ALA A 222 -1.86 25.08 5.50
N GLY A 223 -0.76 25.22 4.74
CA GLY A 223 0.56 25.59 5.26
C GLY A 223 1.33 24.44 5.94
N GLN A 224 0.72 23.26 6.07
CA GLN A 224 1.32 22.08 6.71
C GLN A 224 1.77 21.07 5.65
N TYR A 225 2.81 20.32 5.97
CA TYR A 225 3.45 19.34 5.09
C TYR A 225 3.01 17.92 5.45
N PHE A 226 2.82 17.10 4.42
CA PHE A 226 2.43 15.70 4.54
C PHE A 226 3.17 14.88 3.49
N TYR A 227 3.35 13.57 3.71
CA TYR A 227 3.86 12.68 2.67
C TYR A 227 3.15 11.33 2.65
N ASP A 228 3.02 10.74 1.47
CA ASP A 228 2.53 9.38 1.31
C ASP A 228 3.57 8.38 1.87
N LYS A 229 3.14 7.49 2.77
CA LYS A 229 3.93 6.33 3.27
C LYS A 229 3.84 5.12 2.34
N CYS A 230 2.85 5.10 1.45
CA CYS A 230 2.62 4.02 0.51
C CYS A 230 2.19 4.56 -0.86
N MET A 231 2.46 3.79 -1.90
CA MET A 231 2.39 4.25 -3.29
C MET A 231 0.99 4.75 -3.65
N PRO A 232 0.83 6.05 -3.97
CA PRO A 232 -0.43 6.59 -4.41
C PRO A 232 -0.71 6.19 -5.86
N MET A 233 -1.99 6.27 -6.23
CA MET A 233 -2.37 6.22 -7.65
C MET A 233 -1.75 7.40 -8.41
N GLY A 234 -1.35 7.18 -9.66
CA GLY A 234 -0.82 8.22 -10.54
C GLY A 234 0.72 8.36 -10.54
N CYS A 235 1.43 7.55 -9.74
CA CYS A 235 2.88 7.41 -9.87
C CYS A 235 3.21 6.52 -11.07
N ALA A 236 4.03 6.98 -12.01
CA ALA A 236 4.24 6.26 -13.29
C ALA A 236 4.85 4.87 -13.09
N VAL A 237 5.72 4.70 -12.10
CA VAL A 237 6.37 3.42 -11.77
C VAL A 237 5.43 2.43 -11.06
N SER A 238 4.26 2.88 -10.58
CA SER A 238 3.37 2.06 -9.75
C SER A 238 2.87 0.79 -10.43
N CYS A 239 2.54 0.85 -11.73
CA CYS A 239 2.08 -0.32 -12.47
C CYS A 239 3.17 -1.38 -12.63
N SER A 240 4.39 -0.97 -12.97
CA SER A 240 5.54 -1.87 -13.16
C SER A 240 5.95 -2.56 -11.86
N LEU A 241 6.00 -1.78 -10.77
CA LEU A 241 6.29 -2.32 -9.44
C LEU A 241 5.20 -3.24 -8.95
N PHE A 242 3.93 -2.87 -9.12
CA PHE A 242 2.84 -3.75 -8.72
C PHE A 242 2.79 -5.03 -9.55
N LYS A 243 3.11 -4.98 -10.84
CA LYS A 243 3.23 -6.19 -11.68
C LYS A 243 4.35 -7.09 -11.16
N THR A 244 5.53 -6.53 -10.88
CA THR A 244 6.65 -7.26 -10.28
C THR A 244 6.24 -7.89 -8.95
N PHE A 245 5.57 -7.12 -8.10
CA PHE A 245 5.06 -7.58 -6.82
C PHE A 245 4.00 -8.69 -6.97
N ALA A 246 3.10 -8.57 -7.94
CA ALA A 246 2.08 -9.58 -8.21
C ALA A 246 2.68 -10.90 -8.72
N CYS A 247 3.72 -10.85 -9.56
CA CYS A 247 4.47 -12.04 -9.97
C CYS A 247 5.14 -12.73 -8.77
N PHE A 248 5.71 -11.94 -7.85
CA PHE A 248 6.23 -12.47 -6.58
C PHE A 248 5.13 -13.12 -5.74
N LEU A 249 3.96 -12.49 -5.57
CA LEU A 249 2.84 -13.07 -4.83
C LEU A 249 2.34 -14.38 -5.47
N GLU A 250 2.24 -14.44 -6.79
CA GLU A 250 1.87 -15.64 -7.54
C GLU A 250 2.86 -16.78 -7.28
N TRP A 251 4.17 -16.49 -7.38
CA TRP A 251 5.22 -17.46 -7.09
C TRP A 251 5.15 -17.92 -5.64
N ALA A 252 5.01 -16.99 -4.69
CA ALA A 252 4.94 -17.30 -3.27
C ALA A 252 3.75 -18.23 -2.97
N GLN A 253 2.60 -17.99 -3.59
CA GLN A 253 1.42 -18.84 -3.43
C GLN A 253 1.64 -20.24 -4.01
N LYS A 254 2.24 -20.36 -5.20
CA LYS A 254 2.52 -21.66 -5.85
C LYS A 254 3.54 -22.50 -5.09
N ASN A 255 4.50 -21.85 -4.43
CA ASN A 255 5.61 -22.50 -3.73
C ASN A 255 5.38 -22.60 -2.22
N ASN A 256 4.14 -22.37 -1.76
CA ASN A 256 3.76 -22.52 -0.36
C ASN A 256 2.95 -23.83 -0.14
N PRO A 257 3.58 -24.91 0.36
CA PRO A 257 2.96 -26.23 0.47
C PRO A 257 1.83 -26.36 1.51
N GLN A 258 1.53 -25.33 2.32
CA GLN A 258 0.50 -25.41 3.38
C GLN A 258 -0.76 -24.55 3.16
N GLY A 259 -0.83 -23.76 2.09
CA GLY A 259 -1.96 -22.84 1.83
C GLY A 259 -3.23 -23.47 1.24
N ALA A 260 -3.21 -24.75 0.86
CA ALA A 260 -4.34 -25.42 0.20
C ALA A 260 -5.46 -25.88 1.16
N HIS A 261 -5.24 -25.86 2.48
CA HIS A 261 -6.17 -26.45 3.46
C HIS A 261 -6.98 -25.48 4.30
N SER A 262 -6.85 -24.18 4.11
CA SER A 262 -7.55 -23.20 4.95
C SER A 262 -8.16 -22.07 4.13
N THR A 263 -9.09 -22.40 3.24
CA THR A 263 -10.16 -21.49 2.80
C THR A 263 -11.36 -22.30 2.32
N ILE A 264 -12.19 -22.72 3.27
CA ILE A 264 -13.66 -22.80 3.14
C ILE A 264 -14.23 -22.08 4.35
#